data_AF-A0A2T5PRK0-F1
#
_entry.id   AF-A0A2T5PRK0-F1
#
_cell.length_a   1.000
_cell.length_b   1.000
_cell.length_c   1.000
_cell.angle_alpha   90.00
_cell.angle_beta   90.00
_cell.angle_gamma   90.00
#
_symmetry.space_group_name_H-M   'P 1'
#
loop_
_entity.id
_entity.type
_entity.pdbx_description
1 polymer ?
#
loop_
_entity_poly.entity_id
_entity_poly.type
_entity_poly.pdbx_seq_one_letter_code
_entity_poly.pdbx_strand_id
1 'polypeptide(L)' 'IGRKNWLFSDTPKGATASAQIYSLIETAKANGQEPYAWLRHILERLSAASRVEDYEALLPWNCSPASASAS' A
#
# COMPACT_ATOMS: atom_id res chain seq x y z
N ILE A 1 3.25 18.46 -21.95
CA ILE A 1 3.15 17.08 -21.42
C ILE A 1 2.53 17.18 -20.03
N GLY A 2 1.42 16.47 -19.72
CA GLY A 2 0.83 16.55 -18.37
C GLY A 2 -0.66 16.20 -18.21
N ARG A 3 -1.38 15.85 -19.29
CA ARG A 3 -2.80 15.42 -19.21
C ARG A 3 -2.97 13.93 -19.52
N LYS A 4 -2.21 13.09 -18.82
CA LYS A 4 -2.24 11.62 -19.03
C LYS A 4 -2.41 10.81 -17.74
N ASN A 5 -3.00 11.38 -16.69
CA ASN A 5 -3.26 10.64 -15.44
C ASN A 5 -4.74 10.40 -15.10
N TRP A 6 -5.66 10.60 -16.06
CA TRP A 6 -7.10 10.39 -15.84
C TRP A 6 -7.66 9.13 -16.49
N LEU A 7 -6.81 8.27 -17.04
CA LEU A 7 -7.27 7.03 -17.69
C LEU A 7 -7.76 5.95 -16.71
N PHE A 8 -7.64 6.16 -15.40
CA PHE A 8 -8.18 5.24 -14.39
C PHE A 8 -9.53 5.69 -13.80
N SER A 9 -10.04 6.87 -14.15
CA SER A 9 -11.31 7.40 -13.58
C SER A 9 -12.55 7.10 -14.43
N ASP A 10 -12.42 6.44 -15.58
CA ASP A 10 -13.55 6.20 -16.51
C ASP A 10 -14.51 5.10 -16.03
N THR A 11 -14.18 4.42 -14.93
CA THR A 11 -15.10 3.51 -14.25
C THR A 11 -15.08 3.78 -12.73
N PRO A 12 -16.23 3.66 -12.03
CA PRO A 12 -16.29 3.87 -10.57
C PRO A 12 -15.32 2.94 -9.82
N LYS A 13 -15.02 1.76 -10.37
CA LYS A 13 -14.02 0.83 -9.84
C LYS A 13 -12.60 1.38 -9.92
N GLY A 14 -12.21 1.99 -11.05
CA GLY A 14 -10.88 2.58 -11.21
C GLY A 14 -10.67 3.87 -10.41
N ALA A 15 -11.72 4.69 -10.26
CA ALA A 15 -11.70 5.86 -9.38
C ALA A 15 -11.52 5.44 -7.91
N THR A 16 -12.23 4.38 -7.49
CA THR A 16 -12.11 3.82 -6.14
C THR A 16 -10.73 3.25 -5.88
N ALA A 17 -10.18 2.46 -6.81
CA ALA A 17 -8.83 1.90 -6.69
C ALA A 17 -7.77 3.00 -6.58
N SER A 18 -7.90 4.07 -7.36
CA SER A 18 -6.99 5.22 -7.31
C SER A 18 -7.07 5.90 -5.94
N ALA A 19 -8.27 6.15 -5.41
CA ALA A 19 -8.46 6.76 -4.09
C ALA A 19 -7.91 5.89 -2.95
N GLN A 20 -8.03 4.56 -3.06
CA GLN A 20 -7.47 3.61 -2.10
C GLN A 20 -5.94 3.66 -2.12
N ILE A 21 -5.30 3.66 -3.28
CA ILE A 21 -3.84 3.78 -3.40
C ILE A 21 -3.37 5.12 -2.82
N TYR A 22 -4.05 6.23 -3.12
CA TYR A 22 -3.71 7.53 -2.52
C TYR A 22 -3.80 7.52 -0.99
N SER A 23 -4.86 6.90 -0.44
CA SER A 23 -5.03 6.77 1.01
C SER A 23 -3.90 5.95 1.65
N LEU A 24 -3.48 4.87 1.00
CA LEU A 24 -2.36 4.03 1.45
C LEU A 24 -1.02 4.78 1.41
N ILE A 25 -0.79 5.57 0.36
CA ILE A 25 0.42 6.41 0.24
C ILE A 25 0.48 7.42 1.39
N GLU A 26 -0.62 8.13 1.65
CA GLU A 26 -0.65 9.11 2.75
C GLU A 26 -0.51 8.43 4.12
N THR A 27 -1.04 7.22 4.28
CA THR A 27 -0.85 6.42 5.51
C THR A 27 0.63 6.06 5.70
N ALA A 28 1.33 5.60 4.66
CA ALA A 28 2.75 5.31 4.73
C ALA A 28 3.57 6.55 5.12
N LYS A 29 3.28 7.70 4.49
CA LYS A 29 3.95 8.97 4.80
C LYS A 29 3.70 9.42 6.23
N ALA A 30 2.46 9.30 6.72
CA ALA A 30 2.10 9.63 8.10
C ALA A 30 2.84 8.77 9.13
N ASN A 31 3.24 7.54 8.76
CA ASN A 31 4.04 6.65 9.60
C ASN A 31 5.55 6.75 9.33
N GLY A 32 6.00 7.73 8.52
CA GLY A 32 7.41 7.92 8.18
C GLY A 32 8.01 6.82 7.28
N GLN A 33 7.16 6.03 6.63
CA GLN A 33 7.54 4.95 5.73
C GLN A 33 7.69 5.47 4.30
N GLU A 34 8.64 4.90 3.54
CA GLU A 34 8.74 5.17 2.10
C GLU A 34 7.54 4.52 1.39
N PRO A 35 6.65 5.29 0.74
CA PRO A 35 5.36 4.77 0.27
C PRO A 35 5.48 3.62 -0.71
N TYR A 36 6.45 3.67 -1.62
CA TYR A 36 6.63 2.66 -2.65
C TYR A 36 7.19 1.36 -2.08
N ALA A 37 8.19 1.43 -1.20
CA ALA A 37 8.74 0.28 -0.49
C ALA A 37 7.67 -0.40 0.37
N TRP A 38 6.88 0.38 1.11
CA TRP A 38 5.80 -0.16 1.95
C TRP A 38 4.69 -0.78 1.10
N LEU A 39 4.21 -0.09 0.05
CA LEU A 39 3.20 -0.63 -0.87
C LEU A 39 3.63 -1.94 -1.54
N ARG A 40 4.89 -2.02 -2.00
CA ARG A 40 5.41 -3.25 -2.59
C ARG A 40 5.43 -4.37 -1.55
N HIS A 41 5.91 -4.09 -0.34
CA HIS A 41 6.00 -5.06 0.74
C HIS A 41 4.63 -5.64 1.12
N ILE A 42 3.62 -4.78 1.27
CA ILE A 42 2.26 -5.26 1.58
C ILE A 42 1.68 -6.06 0.42
N LEU A 43 1.84 -5.64 -0.85
CA LEU A 43 1.25 -6.33 -2.00
C LEU A 43 1.85 -7.72 -2.23
N GLU A 44 3.16 -7.88 -2.00
CA GLU A 44 3.83 -9.18 -2.06
C GLU A 44 3.30 -10.12 -0.97
N ARG A 45 3.20 -9.63 0.26
CA ARG A 45 2.76 -10.43 1.42
C ARG A 45 1.25 -10.62 1.50
N LEU A 46 0.45 -9.74 0.90
CA LEU A 46 -1.01 -9.84 0.87
C LEU A 46 -1.47 -11.13 0.18
N SER A 47 -0.72 -11.60 -0.82
CA SER A 47 -1.00 -12.86 -1.51
C SER A 47 -0.76 -14.10 -0.63
N ALA A 48 0.08 -13.98 0.40
CA ALA A 48 0.41 -15.03 1.35
C ALA A 48 -0.38 -14.91 2.67
N ALA A 49 -0.94 -13.72 2.97
CA ALA A 49 -1.74 -13.47 4.15
C ALA A 49 -3.07 -14.22 4.07
N SER A 50 -3.36 -15.01 5.10
CA SER A 50 -4.57 -15.85 5.17
C SER A 50 -5.36 -15.67 6.47
N ARG A 51 -4.72 -15.08 7.50
CA ARG A 51 -5.31 -14.85 8.83
C ARG A 51 -5.35 -13.36 9.15
N VAL A 52 -6.23 -12.97 10.05
CA VAL A 52 -6.39 -11.56 10.49
C VAL A 52 -5.06 -11.00 11.02
N GLU A 53 -4.37 -11.81 11.81
CA GLU A 53 -3.03 -11.51 12.35
C GLU A 53 -1.99 -11.18 11.25
N ASP A 54 -2.06 -11.86 10.10
CA ASP A 54 -1.14 -11.60 8.98
C ASP A 54 -1.38 -10.20 8.41
N TYR A 55 -2.64 -9.78 8.29
CA TYR A 55 -2.97 -8.43 7.82
C TYR A 55 -2.58 -7.36 8.85
N GLU A 56 -2.74 -7.62 10.14
CA GLU A 56 -2.29 -6.71 11.20
C GLU A 56 -0.77 -6.52 11.19
N ALA A 57 -0.01 -7.58 10.86
CA ALA A 57 1.44 -7.51 10.70
C ALA A 57 1.88 -6.66 9.49
N LEU A 58 1.01 -6.45 8.50
CA LEU A 58 1.26 -5.62 7.31
C LEU A 58 0.93 -4.13 7.51
N LEU A 59 0.41 -3.76 8.69
CA LEU A 59 0.10 -2.37 8.99
C LEU A 59 1.38 -1.53 9.09
N PRO A 60 1.33 -0.25 8.70
CA PRO A 60 2.53 0.58 8.54
C PRO A 60 3.28 0.90 9.84
N TRP A 61 2.66 0.65 10.98
CA TRP A 61 3.30 0.72 12.31
C TRP A 61 3.89 -0.61 12.79
N ASN A 62 3.54 -1.73 12.15
CA ASN A 62 3.99 -3.08 12.49
C ASN A 62 5.03 -3.63 11.51
N CYS A 63 5.04 -3.19 10.25
CA CYS A 63 6.07 -3.54 9.29
C CYS A 63 6.91 -2.32 8.89
N SER A 64 8.22 -2.44 8.99
CA SER A 64 9.17 -1.57 8.32
C SER A 64 9.87 -2.39 7.23
N PRO A 65 9.92 -1.96 5.95
CA PRO A 65 10.57 -2.69 4.88
C PRO A 65 12.08 -2.84 5.12
N ALA A 66 12.66 -2.01 5.99
CA ALA A 66 14.04 -2.14 6.46
C ALA A 66 14.23 -3.25 7.51
N SER A 67 13.15 -3.69 8.16
CA SER A 67 13.16 -4.68 9.25
C SER A 67 12.49 -6.00 8.86
N ALA A 68 12.41 -6.33 7.58
CA ALA A 68 12.07 -7.68 7.12
C ALA A 68 13.25 -8.67 7.21
N SER A 69 14.16 -8.43 8.15
CA SER A 69 15.14 -9.40 8.66
C SER A 69 15.10 -9.31 10.18
N ALA A 70 14.30 -10.16 10.82
CA ALA A 70 14.68 -10.81 12.07
C ALA A 70 13.56 -11.73 12.56
N SER A 71 13.93 -13.02 12.65
CA SER A 71 13.34 -14.13 13.41
C SER A 71 12.38 -15.03 12.64
#